data_AF-A0A1Y1UWD5-F1
#
_entry.id   AF-A0A1Y1UWD5-F1
#
_cell.length_a   1.000
_cell.length_b   1.000
_cell.length_c   1.000
_cell.angle_alpha   90.00
_cell.angle_beta   90.00
_cell.angle_gamma   90.00
#
_symmetry.space_group_name_H-M   'P 1'
#
loop_
_entity.id
_entity.type
_entity.pdbx_description
1 polymer ?
#
loop_
_entity_poly.entity_id
_entity_poly.type
_entity_poly.pdbx_seq_one_letter_code
_entity_poly.pdbx_strand_id
1 'polypeptide(L)'
;MEYNDLLKQQKEVVLKLIRQNNITGLNNYISINNISLEKININNQVDLLLFVIDKNLSSEMFKFIYEKGGYHSLNYISYIYDNNVSPLFLSLIKLNYDLAELILENGGDINMDIDGYDIIFHLYQRDLLNRKILKFILHHGFNIENIKNKRFINNLDFDLIKVLLEHFIFNNKFIINLLSLYQKNYPISTIEFNRMITKEKQKIDIPCEWYYRALYEKKYKEVEYIFQYEDHNNLKENLSHLLGYIYYTDVPTEIGERRYSFFFKVFKNELKIPFDRNFITDEINKYANERITNIITIVEYKNFNYIVPYYIEKDPVTPVIFAISKNKFFLADYLIYKGADINFNFSDINNQFNTILDYLYNNNQLNNTNIKYITEMLHLKKGVIESFYYSDKLMKGLIQNYKNDILEAIFDILLPEQFNDEWYKTSLIVNNLSLIDILYNKDKKNEIVKIDIFLNYLCNVNDIYLIQRVFENTEVGKLIKNLLNSMKDYLNK
;
A
#
# COMPACT_ATOMS: atom_id res chain seq x y z
N MET A 1 6.81 -10.36 -64.30
CA MET A 1 6.07 -9.28 -63.61
C MET A 1 4.64 -9.71 -63.31
N GLU A 2 3.86 -10.21 -64.29
CA GLU A 2 2.44 -10.61 -64.09
C GLU A 2 2.17 -11.60 -62.95
N TYR A 3 3.02 -12.61 -62.72
CA TYR A 3 2.80 -13.60 -61.65
C TYR A 3 2.83 -12.98 -60.24
N ASN A 4 3.71 -12.00 -60.01
CA ASN A 4 3.82 -11.34 -58.70
C ASN A 4 2.65 -10.37 -58.45
N ASP A 5 2.12 -9.75 -59.51
CA ASP A 5 0.97 -8.85 -59.41
C ASP A 5 -0.33 -9.62 -59.14
N LEU A 6 -0.53 -10.78 -59.76
CA LEU A 6 -1.68 -11.64 -59.51
C LEU A 6 -1.70 -12.17 -58.07
N LEU A 7 -0.56 -12.66 -57.57
CA LEU A 7 -0.44 -13.16 -56.20
C LEU A 7 -0.69 -12.04 -55.17
N LYS A 8 -0.24 -10.82 -55.47
CA LYS A 8 -0.50 -9.64 -54.63
C LYS A 8 -2.00 -9.32 -54.56
N GLN A 9 -2.71 -9.31 -55.70
CA GLN A 9 -4.16 -9.10 -55.73
C GLN A 9 -4.93 -10.18 -54.96
N GLN A 10 -4.56 -11.45 -55.15
CA GLN A 10 -5.16 -12.57 -54.41
C GLN A 10 -4.96 -12.41 -52.90
N LYS A 11 -3.76 -12.01 -52.48
CA LYS A 11 -3.43 -11.75 -51.07
C LYS A 11 -4.28 -10.62 -50.49
N GLU A 12 -4.50 -9.53 -51.21
CA GLU A 12 -5.33 -8.42 -50.75
C GLU A 12 -6.79 -8.84 -50.53
N VAL A 13 -7.36 -9.65 -51.44
CA VAL A 13 -8.72 -10.17 -51.29
C VAL A 13 -8.82 -11.13 -50.11
N VAL A 14 -7.85 -12.04 -49.95
CA VAL A 14 -7.80 -12.96 -48.79
C VAL A 14 -7.72 -12.20 -47.48
N LEU A 15 -6.80 -11.23 -47.36
CA LEU A 15 -6.68 -10.42 -46.14
C LEU A 15 -7.93 -9.60 -45.84
N LYS A 16 -8.63 -9.11 -46.87
CA LYS A 16 -9.92 -8.43 -46.72
C LYS A 16 -10.98 -9.36 -46.14
N LEU A 17 -11.12 -10.57 -46.67
CA LEU A 17 -12.10 -11.56 -46.21
C LEU A 17 -11.79 -12.04 -44.79
N ILE A 18 -10.51 -12.26 -44.47
CA ILE A 18 -10.06 -12.58 -43.11
C ILE A 18 -10.43 -11.43 -42.16
N ARG A 19 -10.09 -10.18 -42.51
CA ARG A 19 -10.39 -9.00 -41.68
C ARG A 19 -11.89 -8.82 -41.42
N GLN A 20 -12.74 -9.25 -42.36
CA GLN A 20 -14.20 -9.25 -42.22
C GLN A 20 -14.74 -10.43 -41.39
N ASN A 21 -13.87 -11.31 -40.90
CA ASN A 21 -14.20 -12.56 -40.24
C ASN A 21 -15.15 -13.46 -41.09
N ASN A 22 -15.08 -13.37 -42.43
CA ASN A 22 -16.00 -14.03 -43.34
C ASN A 22 -15.45 -15.37 -43.84
N ILE A 23 -15.58 -16.41 -43.01
CA ILE A 23 -15.06 -17.77 -43.30
C ILE A 23 -15.70 -18.35 -44.56
N THR A 24 -17.03 -18.25 -44.71
CA THR A 24 -17.75 -18.78 -45.87
C THR A 24 -17.31 -18.11 -47.16
N GLY A 25 -17.20 -16.78 -47.17
CA GLY A 25 -16.73 -16.02 -48.32
C GLY A 25 -15.28 -16.34 -48.68
N LEU A 26 -14.42 -16.49 -47.67
CA LEU A 26 -13.03 -16.89 -47.85
C LEU A 26 -12.92 -18.29 -48.47
N ASN A 27 -13.63 -19.28 -47.92
CA ASN A 27 -13.61 -20.65 -48.44
C ASN A 27 -14.12 -20.75 -49.88
N ASN A 28 -15.19 -20.00 -50.21
CA ASN A 28 -15.71 -19.93 -51.58
C ASN A 28 -14.70 -19.30 -52.54
N TYR A 29 -14.08 -18.18 -52.14
CA TYR A 29 -13.09 -17.50 -52.96
C TYR A 29 -11.88 -18.40 -53.24
N ILE A 30 -11.36 -19.07 -52.20
CA ILE A 30 -10.24 -20.00 -52.31
C ILE A 30 -10.58 -21.15 -53.28
N SER A 31 -11.77 -21.73 -53.16
CA SER A 31 -12.21 -22.88 -53.96
C SER A 31 -12.40 -22.51 -55.43
N ILE A 32 -13.10 -21.40 -55.71
CA ILE A 32 -13.39 -20.95 -57.08
C ILE A 32 -12.10 -20.61 -57.84
N ASN A 33 -11.12 -20.03 -57.15
CA ASN A 33 -9.88 -19.54 -57.77
C ASN A 33 -8.71 -20.52 -57.61
N ASN A 34 -8.94 -21.72 -57.05
CA ASN A 34 -7.92 -22.74 -56.80
C ASN A 34 -6.67 -22.19 -56.06
N ILE A 35 -6.92 -21.37 -55.03
CA ILE A 35 -5.87 -20.70 -54.27
C ILE A 35 -5.34 -21.65 -53.19
N SER A 36 -4.02 -21.66 -52.97
CA SER A 36 -3.41 -22.29 -51.81
C SER A 36 -3.04 -21.20 -50.79
N LEU A 37 -3.62 -21.24 -49.58
CA LEU A 37 -3.29 -20.28 -48.53
C LEU A 37 -1.83 -20.40 -48.07
N GLU A 38 -1.27 -21.61 -48.09
CA GLU A 38 0.15 -21.85 -47.86
C GLU A 38 1.02 -21.02 -48.80
N LYS A 39 0.70 -21.00 -50.11
CA LYS A 39 1.42 -20.16 -51.10
C LYS A 39 1.29 -18.66 -50.83
N ILE A 40 0.17 -18.21 -50.27
CA ILE A 40 -0.01 -16.81 -49.87
C ILE A 40 0.84 -16.47 -48.64
N ASN A 41 1.06 -17.45 -47.76
CA ASN A 41 1.80 -17.30 -46.50
C ASN A 41 3.33 -17.23 -46.69
N ILE A 42 3.89 -17.96 -47.68
CA ILE A 42 5.34 -18.13 -47.90
C ILE A 42 6.12 -16.83 -48.19
N ASN A 43 5.47 -15.77 -48.68
CA ASN A 43 6.16 -14.56 -49.14
C ASN A 43 6.64 -13.60 -48.03
N ASN A 44 6.77 -14.06 -46.78
CA ASN A 44 7.40 -13.36 -45.62
C ASN A 44 6.91 -11.92 -45.31
N GLN A 45 5.84 -11.45 -45.94
CA GLN A 45 5.31 -10.10 -45.71
C GLN A 45 4.14 -10.08 -44.72
N VAL A 46 3.36 -11.17 -44.65
CA VAL A 46 2.22 -11.28 -43.73
C VAL A 46 2.03 -12.74 -43.37
N ASP A 47 2.24 -13.07 -42.11
CA ASP A 47 1.82 -14.34 -41.52
C ASP A 47 0.30 -14.29 -41.30
N LEU A 48 -0.44 -15.14 -42.01
CA LEU A 48 -1.90 -15.11 -41.98
C LEU A 48 -2.45 -15.48 -40.59
N LEU A 49 -1.82 -16.41 -39.88
CA LEU A 49 -2.31 -16.87 -38.58
C LEU A 49 -2.06 -15.80 -37.52
N LEU A 50 -0.87 -15.22 -37.49
CA LEU A 50 -0.55 -14.11 -36.61
C LEU A 50 -1.37 -12.86 -36.94
N PHE A 51 -1.74 -12.64 -38.22
CA PHE A 51 -2.68 -11.57 -38.59
C PHE A 51 -4.07 -11.79 -37.97
N VAL A 52 -4.57 -13.03 -37.97
CA VAL A 52 -5.86 -13.37 -37.32
C VAL A 52 -5.80 -13.09 -35.82
N ILE A 53 -4.71 -13.51 -35.16
CA ILE A 53 -4.49 -13.27 -33.72
C ILE A 53 -4.35 -11.76 -33.44
N ASP A 54 -3.56 -11.03 -34.23
CA ASP A 54 -3.34 -9.60 -34.05
C ASP A 54 -4.64 -8.79 -34.15
N LYS A 55 -5.53 -9.19 -35.08
CA LYS A 55 -6.85 -8.59 -35.27
C LYS A 55 -7.93 -9.15 -34.34
N ASN A 56 -7.57 -10.05 -33.43
CA ASN A 56 -8.47 -10.61 -32.43
C ASN A 56 -9.75 -11.21 -33.04
N LEU A 57 -9.60 -11.93 -34.15
CA LEU A 57 -10.72 -12.54 -34.87
C LEU A 57 -11.19 -13.83 -34.17
N SER A 58 -12.28 -14.43 -34.67
CA SER A 58 -12.90 -15.57 -33.97
C SER A 58 -12.05 -16.84 -34.02
N SER A 59 -12.25 -17.70 -33.02
CA SER A 59 -11.58 -19.00 -32.91
C SER A 59 -11.80 -19.90 -34.12
N GLU A 60 -12.94 -19.78 -34.79
CA GLU A 60 -13.23 -20.50 -36.04
C GLU A 60 -12.35 -20.01 -37.19
N MET A 61 -12.11 -18.70 -37.30
CA MET A 61 -11.21 -18.14 -38.31
C MET A 61 -9.77 -18.58 -38.03
N PHE A 62 -9.35 -18.57 -36.75
CA PHE A 62 -8.04 -19.11 -36.34
C PHE A 62 -7.88 -20.57 -36.78
N LYS A 63 -8.83 -21.44 -36.43
CA LYS A 63 -8.79 -22.87 -36.83
C LYS A 63 -8.77 -23.04 -38.34
N PHE A 64 -9.61 -22.30 -39.07
CA PHE A 64 -9.66 -22.35 -40.53
C PHE A 64 -8.30 -22.00 -41.16
N ILE A 65 -7.67 -20.92 -40.71
CA ILE A 65 -6.37 -20.48 -41.22
C ILE A 65 -5.25 -21.43 -40.80
N TYR A 66 -5.28 -21.97 -39.58
CA TYR A 66 -4.32 -22.98 -39.14
C TYR A 66 -4.37 -24.24 -40.02
N GLU A 67 -5.56 -24.79 -40.24
CA GLU A 67 -5.77 -26.02 -41.03
C GLU A 67 -5.46 -25.86 -42.52
N LYS A 68 -5.82 -24.71 -43.11
CA LYS A 68 -5.69 -24.47 -44.56
C LYS A 68 -4.42 -23.71 -44.94
N GLY A 69 -3.77 -23.05 -43.99
CA GLY A 69 -2.64 -22.15 -44.21
C GLY A 69 -1.27 -22.83 -44.31
N GLY A 70 -1.20 -24.16 -44.18
CA GLY A 70 0.05 -24.92 -44.28
C GLY A 70 0.92 -24.87 -43.03
N TYR A 71 0.34 -24.59 -41.86
CA TYR A 71 1.07 -24.59 -40.59
C TYR A 71 1.25 -26.03 -40.09
N HIS A 72 2.49 -26.40 -39.75
CA HIS A 72 2.80 -27.72 -39.18
C HIS A 72 2.81 -27.74 -37.65
N SER A 73 2.93 -26.56 -37.03
CA SER A 73 3.03 -26.37 -35.58
C SER A 73 2.61 -24.95 -35.22
N LEU A 74 2.18 -24.76 -33.98
CA LEU A 74 1.97 -23.43 -33.37
C LEU A 74 3.22 -22.90 -32.67
N ASN A 75 4.30 -23.70 -32.61
CA ASN A 75 5.57 -23.39 -31.94
C ASN A 75 6.58 -22.85 -32.94
N TYR A 76 6.28 -21.69 -33.53
CA TYR A 76 7.15 -21.00 -34.47
C TYR A 76 7.23 -19.51 -34.14
N ILE A 77 8.29 -18.87 -34.64
CA ILE A 77 8.54 -17.44 -34.47
C ILE A 77 8.41 -16.78 -35.83
N SER A 78 7.74 -15.63 -35.88
CA SER A 78 7.71 -14.77 -37.05
C SER A 78 7.97 -13.33 -36.65
N TYR A 79 8.40 -12.53 -37.61
CA TYR A 79 8.75 -11.13 -37.41
C TYR A 79 7.57 -10.22 -37.75
N ILE A 80 6.98 -9.57 -36.74
CA ILE A 80 5.84 -8.67 -36.89
C ILE A 80 6.12 -7.39 -36.12
N TYR A 81 5.93 -6.23 -36.77
CA TYR A 81 6.12 -4.89 -36.17
C TYR A 81 7.46 -4.76 -35.44
N ASP A 82 8.53 -5.17 -36.10
CA ASP A 82 9.89 -5.17 -35.55
C ASP A 82 10.13 -6.06 -34.33
N ASN A 83 9.30 -7.08 -34.16
CA ASN A 83 9.39 -8.01 -33.04
C ASN A 83 9.24 -9.46 -33.48
N ASN A 84 10.07 -10.32 -32.91
CA ASN A 84 9.84 -11.75 -32.94
C ASN A 84 8.68 -12.10 -32.02
N VAL A 85 7.70 -12.80 -32.57
CA VAL A 85 6.49 -13.23 -31.88
C VAL A 85 6.12 -14.65 -32.26
N SER A 86 5.65 -15.42 -31.27
CA SER A 86 4.95 -16.68 -31.50
C SER A 86 3.44 -16.48 -31.42
N PRO A 87 2.62 -17.39 -31.98
CA PRO A 87 1.17 -17.35 -31.85
C PRO A 87 0.70 -17.17 -30.40
N LEU A 88 1.27 -17.97 -29.48
CA LEU A 88 0.91 -17.92 -28.06
C LEU A 88 1.34 -16.62 -27.39
N PHE A 89 2.54 -16.13 -27.67
CA PHE A 89 2.99 -14.85 -27.11
C PHE A 89 2.11 -13.69 -27.58
N LEU A 90 1.74 -13.68 -28.86
CA LEU A 90 0.86 -12.65 -29.41
C LEU A 90 -0.54 -12.70 -28.80
N SER A 91 -1.13 -13.87 -28.58
CA SER A 91 -2.45 -13.98 -27.93
C SER A 91 -2.43 -13.45 -26.49
N LEU A 92 -1.33 -13.67 -25.75
CA LEU A 92 -1.15 -13.12 -24.41
C LEU A 92 -1.00 -11.58 -24.42
N ILE A 93 -0.23 -11.03 -25.36
CA ILE A 93 -0.10 -9.56 -25.53
C ILE A 93 -1.47 -8.94 -25.83
N LYS A 94 -2.31 -9.63 -26.62
CA LYS A 94 -3.67 -9.20 -26.92
C LYS A 94 -4.67 -9.45 -25.79
N LEU A 95 -4.24 -10.06 -24.68
CA LEU A 95 -5.08 -10.44 -23.55
C LEU A 95 -6.27 -11.35 -23.95
N ASN A 96 -6.14 -12.08 -25.06
CA ASN A 96 -7.14 -13.03 -25.50
C ASN A 96 -6.81 -14.42 -24.93
N TYR A 97 -7.24 -14.65 -23.68
CA TYR A 97 -6.98 -15.88 -22.95
C TYR A 97 -7.69 -17.09 -23.56
N ASP A 98 -8.89 -16.92 -24.12
CA ASP A 98 -9.63 -18.00 -24.79
C ASP A 98 -8.86 -18.52 -26.01
N LEU A 99 -8.27 -17.61 -26.79
CA LEU A 99 -7.42 -17.96 -27.91
C LEU A 99 -6.07 -18.54 -27.47
N ALA A 100 -5.49 -18.01 -26.38
CA ALA A 100 -4.27 -18.58 -25.80
C ALA A 100 -4.49 -20.02 -25.32
N GLU A 101 -5.63 -20.29 -24.67
CA GLU A 101 -6.03 -21.64 -24.24
C GLU A 101 -6.24 -22.54 -25.45
N LEU A 102 -6.95 -22.06 -26.48
CA LEU A 102 -7.09 -22.79 -27.74
C LEU A 102 -5.74 -23.14 -28.39
N ILE A 103 -4.78 -22.20 -28.39
CA ILE A 103 -3.43 -22.44 -28.91
C ILE A 103 -2.73 -23.55 -28.12
N LEU A 104 -2.80 -23.50 -26.79
CA LEU A 104 -2.22 -24.53 -25.91
C LEU A 104 -2.87 -25.90 -26.12
N GLU A 105 -4.19 -25.96 -26.22
CA GLU A 105 -4.95 -27.19 -26.53
C GLU A 105 -4.56 -27.81 -27.86
N ASN A 106 -4.13 -27.00 -28.83
CA ASN A 106 -3.69 -27.43 -30.16
C ASN A 106 -2.17 -27.61 -30.28
N GLY A 107 -1.47 -27.80 -29.15
CA GLY A 107 -0.04 -28.14 -29.12
C GLY A 107 0.91 -26.95 -29.03
N GLY A 108 0.40 -25.75 -28.74
CA GLY A 108 1.22 -24.60 -28.36
C GLY A 108 2.02 -24.88 -27.09
N ASP A 109 3.29 -24.47 -27.08
CA ASP A 109 4.21 -24.68 -25.97
C ASP A 109 4.40 -23.39 -25.16
N ILE A 110 3.92 -23.39 -23.91
CA ILE A 110 4.09 -22.28 -22.97
C ILE A 110 5.55 -22.03 -22.59
N ASN A 111 6.42 -23.04 -22.74
CA ASN A 111 7.84 -23.00 -22.45
C ASN A 111 8.68 -22.71 -23.70
N MET A 112 8.05 -22.33 -24.81
CA MET A 112 8.74 -22.04 -26.05
C MET A 112 9.79 -20.94 -25.85
N ASP A 113 10.98 -21.19 -26.39
CA ASP A 113 12.05 -20.21 -26.47
C ASP A 113 11.79 -19.20 -27.59
N ILE A 114 11.81 -17.91 -27.26
CA ILE A 114 11.74 -16.81 -28.20
C ILE A 114 13.07 -16.06 -28.12
N ASP A 115 13.88 -16.09 -29.17
CA ASP A 115 15.20 -15.43 -29.22
C ASP A 115 16.13 -15.74 -28.03
N GLY A 116 16.13 -16.98 -27.55
CA GLY A 116 16.96 -17.39 -26.41
C GLY A 116 16.39 -17.04 -25.04
N TYR A 117 15.15 -16.53 -24.95
CA TYR A 117 14.48 -16.19 -23.70
C TYR A 117 13.07 -16.77 -23.59
N ASP A 118 12.60 -16.92 -22.35
CA ASP A 118 11.24 -17.37 -22.05
C ASP A 118 10.18 -16.27 -22.23
N ILE A 119 8.92 -16.69 -22.31
CA ILE A 119 7.78 -15.81 -22.55
C ILE A 119 7.58 -14.75 -21.44
N ILE A 120 7.92 -15.08 -20.19
CA ILE A 120 7.78 -14.15 -19.05
C ILE A 120 8.80 -13.01 -19.19
N PHE A 121 10.04 -13.34 -19.56
CA PHE A 121 11.08 -12.34 -19.79
C PHE A 121 10.70 -11.36 -20.90
N HIS A 122 10.16 -11.83 -22.02
CA HIS A 122 9.71 -10.97 -23.12
C HIS A 122 8.57 -10.04 -22.72
N LEU A 123 7.61 -10.55 -21.94
CA LEU A 123 6.53 -9.73 -21.39
C LEU A 123 7.07 -8.68 -20.41
N TYR A 124 8.05 -9.05 -19.59
CA TYR A 124 8.69 -8.15 -18.63
C TYR A 124 9.45 -7.02 -19.33
N GLN A 125 10.29 -7.33 -20.32
CA GLN A 125 11.08 -6.32 -21.05
C GLN A 125 10.22 -5.28 -21.79
N ARG A 126 8.96 -5.61 -22.07
CA ARG A 126 8.01 -4.75 -22.79
C ARG A 126 7.03 -4.04 -21.85
N ASP A 127 7.20 -4.16 -20.53
CA ASP A 127 6.27 -3.65 -19.52
C ASP A 127 4.83 -4.17 -19.67
N LEU A 128 4.67 -5.38 -20.21
CA LEU A 128 3.37 -6.04 -20.42
C LEU A 128 3.05 -7.10 -19.36
N LEU A 129 4.08 -7.59 -18.65
CA LEU A 129 3.91 -8.60 -17.62
C LEU A 129 3.06 -8.05 -16.46
N ASN A 130 1.89 -8.66 -16.25
CA ASN A 130 1.00 -8.31 -15.16
C ASN A 130 0.50 -9.57 -14.45
N ARG A 131 -0.20 -9.36 -13.33
CA ARG A 131 -0.73 -10.42 -12.47
C ARG A 131 -1.57 -11.45 -13.22
N LYS A 132 -2.41 -11.03 -14.17
CA LYS A 132 -3.32 -11.93 -14.90
C LYS A 132 -2.53 -12.80 -15.88
N ILE A 133 -1.64 -12.20 -16.65
CA ILE A 133 -0.80 -12.93 -17.62
C ILE A 133 0.12 -13.91 -16.90
N LEU A 134 0.79 -13.47 -15.83
CA LEU A 134 1.68 -14.34 -15.05
C LEU A 134 0.92 -15.55 -14.49
N LYS A 135 -0.26 -15.35 -13.89
CA LYS A 135 -1.10 -16.46 -13.41
C LYS A 135 -1.48 -17.42 -14.52
N PHE A 136 -1.88 -16.89 -15.69
CA PHE A 136 -2.23 -17.72 -16.83
C PHE A 136 -1.05 -18.59 -17.25
N ILE A 137 0.13 -17.99 -17.46
CA ILE A 137 1.35 -18.71 -17.88
C ILE A 137 1.69 -19.82 -16.88
N LEU A 138 1.70 -19.50 -15.59
CA LEU A 138 2.04 -20.46 -14.54
C LEU A 138 1.03 -21.61 -14.43
N HIS A 139 -0.28 -21.33 -14.52
CA HIS A 139 -1.31 -22.36 -14.49
C HIS A 139 -1.23 -23.35 -15.65
N HIS A 140 -0.68 -22.93 -16.79
CA HIS A 140 -0.57 -23.76 -17.99
C HIS A 140 0.77 -24.51 -18.10
N GLY A 141 1.50 -24.66 -16.98
CA GLY A 141 2.66 -25.54 -16.91
C GLY A 141 3.98 -24.89 -17.32
N PHE A 142 4.08 -23.57 -17.18
CA PHE A 142 5.36 -22.89 -17.29
C PHE A 142 6.36 -23.42 -16.26
N ASN A 143 7.54 -23.81 -16.73
CA ASN A 143 8.61 -24.33 -15.90
C ASN A 143 9.52 -23.19 -15.43
N ILE A 144 9.46 -22.86 -14.14
CA ILE A 144 10.30 -21.80 -13.56
C ILE A 144 11.80 -22.11 -13.63
N GLU A 145 12.19 -23.38 -13.67
CA GLU A 145 13.59 -23.77 -13.85
C GLU A 145 14.14 -23.34 -15.22
N ASN A 146 13.24 -23.12 -16.20
CA ASN A 146 13.60 -22.63 -17.52
C ASN A 146 13.79 -21.11 -17.58
N ILE A 147 13.62 -20.36 -16.47
CA ILE A 147 13.94 -18.94 -16.47
C ILE A 147 15.45 -18.77 -16.66
N LYS A 148 15.84 -18.41 -17.88
CA LYS A 148 17.23 -18.26 -18.28
C LYS A 148 17.88 -17.02 -17.67
N ASN A 149 17.13 -15.93 -17.54
CA ASN A 149 17.63 -14.68 -16.98
C ASN A 149 17.09 -14.45 -15.57
N LYS A 150 17.69 -15.09 -14.57
CA LYS A 150 17.26 -14.93 -13.17
C LYS A 150 17.31 -13.47 -12.67
N ARG A 151 18.08 -12.57 -13.31
CA ARG A 151 18.19 -11.17 -12.89
C ARG A 151 16.87 -10.40 -12.99
N PHE A 152 15.98 -10.75 -13.93
CA PHE A 152 14.70 -10.04 -14.00
C PHE A 152 13.79 -10.41 -12.82
N ILE A 153 13.87 -11.65 -12.31
CA ILE A 153 13.11 -12.10 -11.13
C ILE A 153 13.44 -11.20 -9.93
N ASN A 154 14.71 -10.86 -9.76
CA ASN A 154 15.18 -9.96 -8.69
C ASN A 154 14.54 -8.57 -8.78
N ASN A 155 14.06 -8.18 -9.96
CA ASN A 155 13.50 -6.87 -10.23
C ASN A 155 11.97 -6.82 -10.32
N LEU A 156 11.26 -7.93 -10.11
CA LEU A 156 9.81 -7.98 -10.17
C LEU A 156 9.16 -7.12 -9.08
N ASP A 157 8.01 -6.53 -9.42
CA ASP A 157 7.17 -5.84 -8.44
C ASP A 157 6.52 -6.82 -7.46
N PHE A 158 6.19 -6.33 -6.27
CA PHE A 158 5.67 -7.16 -5.17
C PHE A 158 4.41 -7.94 -5.54
N ASP A 159 3.52 -7.38 -6.37
CA ASP A 159 2.32 -8.06 -6.85
C ASP A 159 2.64 -9.30 -7.69
N LEU A 160 3.73 -9.27 -8.46
CA LEU A 160 4.19 -10.41 -9.27
C LEU A 160 4.95 -11.42 -8.41
N ILE A 161 5.78 -10.94 -7.47
CA ILE A 161 6.45 -11.77 -6.45
C ILE A 161 5.40 -12.61 -5.69
N LYS A 162 4.29 -11.99 -5.29
CA LYS A 162 3.19 -12.66 -4.62
C LYS A 162 2.59 -13.79 -5.46
N VAL A 163 2.40 -13.58 -6.76
CA VAL A 163 1.92 -14.64 -7.66
C VAL A 163 2.90 -15.80 -7.74
N LEU A 164 4.20 -15.54 -7.82
CA LEU A 164 5.21 -16.59 -7.84
C LEU A 164 5.19 -17.42 -6.55
N LEU A 165 5.25 -16.75 -5.39
CA LEU A 165 5.23 -17.41 -4.08
C LEU A 165 3.96 -18.26 -3.90
N GLU A 166 2.79 -17.71 -4.20
CA GLU A 166 1.49 -18.40 -4.07
C GLU A 166 1.34 -19.57 -5.06
N HIS A 167 1.98 -19.51 -6.24
CA HIS A 167 1.88 -20.56 -7.24
C HIS A 167 2.81 -21.74 -6.94
N PHE A 168 4.03 -21.46 -6.48
CA PHE A 168 5.05 -22.50 -6.29
C PHE A 168 5.05 -23.11 -4.89
N ILE A 169 4.80 -22.30 -3.85
CA ILE A 169 4.84 -22.76 -2.47
C ILE A 169 3.43 -23.08 -1.99
N PHE A 170 3.25 -24.31 -1.49
CA PHE A 170 1.97 -24.86 -1.03
C PHE A 170 0.90 -24.88 -2.12
N ASN A 171 1.29 -25.34 -3.31
CA ASN A 171 0.39 -25.37 -4.47
C ASN A 171 -0.78 -26.36 -4.29
N ASN A 172 -1.76 -26.33 -5.20
CA ASN A 172 -2.95 -27.20 -5.11
C ASN A 172 -2.61 -28.69 -5.01
N LYS A 173 -1.54 -29.15 -5.68
CA LYS A 173 -1.10 -30.55 -5.60
C LYS A 173 -0.62 -30.90 -4.20
N PHE A 174 0.14 -30.01 -3.56
CA PHE A 174 0.59 -30.17 -2.18
C PHE A 174 -0.60 -30.17 -1.20
N ILE A 175 -1.52 -29.21 -1.36
CA ILE A 175 -2.73 -29.10 -0.52
C ILE A 175 -3.59 -30.37 -0.64
N ILE A 176 -3.85 -30.85 -1.86
CA ILE A 176 -4.60 -32.08 -2.11
C ILE A 176 -3.90 -33.29 -1.48
N ASN A 177 -2.56 -33.34 -1.52
CA ASN A 177 -1.81 -34.39 -0.84
C ASN A 177 -2.03 -34.36 0.69
N LEU A 178 -1.98 -33.19 1.32
CA LEU A 178 -2.27 -33.05 2.75
C LEU A 178 -3.71 -33.46 3.09
N LEU A 179 -4.69 -33.05 2.28
CA LEU A 179 -6.09 -33.43 2.46
C LEU A 179 -6.30 -34.94 2.30
N SER A 180 -5.59 -35.58 1.36
CA SER A 180 -5.61 -37.03 1.15
C SER A 180 -5.06 -37.79 2.36
N LEU A 181 -3.94 -37.31 2.95
CA LEU A 181 -3.38 -37.89 4.18
C LEU A 181 -4.38 -37.79 5.34
N TYR A 182 -5.00 -36.62 5.51
CA TYR A 182 -6.03 -36.38 6.52
C TYR A 182 -7.24 -37.29 6.35
N GLN A 183 -7.82 -37.36 5.14
CA GLN A 183 -8.99 -38.20 4.84
C GLN A 183 -8.73 -39.69 5.10
N LYS A 184 -7.50 -40.16 4.87
CA LYS A 184 -7.10 -41.55 5.10
C LYS A 184 -6.71 -41.85 6.55
N ASN A 185 -6.73 -40.85 7.43
CA ASN A 185 -6.19 -40.94 8.80
C ASN A 185 -4.76 -41.50 8.82
N TYR A 186 -3.96 -41.19 7.80
CA TYR A 186 -2.59 -41.70 7.72
C TYR A 186 -1.70 -40.92 8.70
N PRO A 187 -1.15 -41.56 9.74
CA PRO A 187 -0.31 -40.85 10.70
C PRO A 187 1.01 -40.45 10.02
N ILE A 188 1.39 -39.18 10.15
CA ILE A 188 2.69 -38.67 9.72
C ILE A 188 3.44 -38.15 10.95
N SER A 189 4.73 -38.47 11.03
CA SER A 189 5.57 -37.90 12.10
C SER A 189 5.81 -36.40 11.85
N THR A 190 6.10 -35.65 12.91
CA THR A 190 6.50 -34.23 12.80
C THR A 190 7.71 -34.04 11.88
N ILE A 191 8.66 -34.97 11.90
CA ILE A 191 9.86 -34.93 11.05
C ILE A 191 9.48 -35.09 9.58
N GLU A 192 8.62 -36.05 9.25
CA GLU A 192 8.17 -36.26 7.88
C GLU A 192 7.36 -35.08 7.35
N PHE A 193 6.46 -34.53 8.17
CA PHE A 193 5.69 -33.34 7.82
C PHE A 193 6.59 -32.14 7.56
N ASN A 194 7.54 -31.86 8.46
CA ASN A 194 8.50 -30.77 8.28
C ASN A 194 9.35 -30.96 7.01
N ARG A 195 9.75 -32.20 6.69
CA ARG A 195 10.45 -32.50 5.44
C ARG A 195 9.57 -32.23 4.21
N MET A 196 8.27 -32.50 4.27
CA MET A 196 7.33 -32.15 3.20
C MET A 196 7.22 -30.63 3.02
N ILE A 197 7.12 -29.89 4.12
CA ILE A 197 7.05 -28.42 4.11
C ILE A 197 8.33 -27.80 3.55
N THR A 198 9.52 -28.23 3.99
CA THR A 198 10.81 -27.74 3.48
C THR A 198 10.95 -27.98 1.97
N LYS A 199 10.64 -29.18 1.50
CA LYS A 199 10.69 -29.50 0.06
C LYS A 199 9.78 -28.59 -0.77
N GLU A 200 8.63 -28.22 -0.21
CA GLU A 200 7.69 -27.33 -0.88
C GLU A 200 8.21 -25.89 -0.94
N LYS A 201 8.79 -25.37 0.16
CA LYS A 201 9.38 -24.03 0.22
C LYS A 201 10.64 -23.89 -0.64
N GLN A 202 11.43 -24.96 -0.80
CA GLN A 202 12.65 -24.98 -1.63
C GLN A 202 12.42 -24.95 -3.15
N LYS A 203 11.17 -24.94 -3.61
CA LYS A 203 10.85 -24.86 -5.05
C LYS A 203 11.21 -23.52 -5.68
N ILE A 204 11.33 -22.47 -4.87
CA ILE A 204 11.73 -21.15 -5.32
C ILE A 204 12.79 -20.62 -4.34
N ASP A 205 13.88 -20.14 -4.90
CA ASP A 205 14.90 -19.43 -4.14
C ASP A 205 14.45 -17.98 -3.98
N ILE A 206 14.46 -17.45 -2.75
CA ILE A 206 14.00 -16.09 -2.43
C ILE A 206 15.19 -15.14 -2.60
N PRO A 207 15.20 -14.26 -3.62
CA PRO A 207 16.31 -13.34 -3.84
C PRO A 207 16.42 -12.29 -2.74
N CYS A 208 17.64 -11.95 -2.35
CA CYS A 208 17.87 -10.90 -1.35
C CYS A 208 17.39 -9.52 -1.83
N GLU A 209 17.33 -9.29 -3.14
CA GLU A 209 16.82 -8.06 -3.74
C GLU A 209 15.35 -7.77 -3.41
N TRP A 210 14.53 -8.81 -3.19
CA TRP A 210 13.15 -8.63 -2.77
C TRP A 210 13.07 -8.01 -1.37
N TYR A 211 13.96 -8.43 -0.47
CA TYR A 211 14.11 -7.84 0.85
C TYR A 211 14.68 -6.42 0.77
N TYR A 212 15.77 -6.22 0.01
CA TYR A 212 16.41 -4.92 -0.11
C TYR A 212 15.45 -3.83 -0.58
N ARG A 213 14.65 -4.11 -1.63
CA ARG A 213 13.66 -3.16 -2.15
C ARG A 213 12.61 -2.82 -1.09
N ALA A 214 12.01 -3.82 -0.46
CA ALA A 214 10.95 -3.62 0.53
C ALA A 214 11.47 -2.86 1.77
N LEU A 215 12.68 -3.17 2.23
CA LEU A 215 13.32 -2.48 3.35
C LEU A 215 13.66 -1.02 3.01
N TYR A 216 14.26 -0.80 1.83
CA TYR A 216 14.65 0.54 1.36
C TYR A 216 13.43 1.47 1.23
N GLU A 217 12.33 0.96 0.67
CA GLU A 217 11.06 1.66 0.49
C GLU A 217 10.20 1.73 1.77
N LYS A 218 10.69 1.23 2.91
CA LYS A 218 9.97 1.15 4.20
C LYS A 218 8.65 0.35 4.12
N LYS A 219 8.51 -0.56 3.15
CA LYS A 219 7.35 -1.44 2.95
C LYS A 219 7.47 -2.72 3.78
N TYR A 220 7.57 -2.59 5.10
CA TYR A 220 7.87 -3.73 5.98
C TYR A 220 6.82 -4.85 5.99
N LYS A 221 5.58 -4.56 5.56
CA LYS A 221 4.55 -5.59 5.37
C LYS A 221 4.88 -6.54 4.21
N GLU A 222 5.60 -6.06 3.19
CA GLU A 222 6.12 -6.91 2.12
C GLU A 222 7.26 -7.79 2.65
N VAL A 223 8.12 -7.25 3.53
CA VAL A 223 9.18 -8.04 4.22
C VAL A 223 8.57 -9.18 5.04
N GLU A 224 7.55 -8.90 5.87
CA GLU A 224 6.81 -9.92 6.62
C GLU A 224 6.20 -10.97 5.68
N TYR A 225 5.59 -10.52 4.57
CA TYR A 225 4.96 -11.40 3.60
C TYR A 225 5.97 -12.31 2.90
N ILE A 226 7.15 -11.82 2.51
CA ILE A 226 8.20 -12.65 1.89
C ILE A 226 8.75 -13.63 2.94
N PHE A 227 9.04 -13.15 4.16
CA PHE A 227 9.60 -13.96 5.24
C PHE A 227 8.73 -15.15 5.65
N GLN A 228 7.41 -15.09 5.52
CA GLN A 228 6.55 -16.24 5.84
C GLN A 228 6.79 -17.45 4.91
N TYR A 229 7.38 -17.23 3.73
CA TYR A 229 7.70 -18.27 2.76
C TYR A 229 9.10 -18.87 2.94
N GLU A 230 9.95 -18.26 3.78
CA GLU A 230 11.27 -18.79 4.14
C GLU A 230 11.19 -20.11 4.91
N ASP A 231 12.18 -21.00 4.77
CA ASP A 231 12.17 -22.30 5.46
C ASP A 231 12.37 -22.15 6.98
N HIS A 232 11.32 -22.42 7.76
CA HIS A 232 11.37 -22.33 9.23
C HIS A 232 12.37 -23.29 9.88
N ASN A 233 12.77 -24.38 9.21
CA ASN A 233 13.83 -25.24 9.73
C ASN A 233 15.19 -24.51 9.79
N ASN A 234 15.38 -23.48 8.96
CA ASN A 234 16.57 -22.62 8.94
C ASN A 234 16.30 -21.25 9.59
N LEU A 235 15.34 -21.16 10.52
CA LEU A 235 14.88 -19.87 11.07
C LEU A 235 16.03 -18.97 11.56
N LYS A 236 17.02 -19.54 12.25
CA LYS A 236 18.17 -18.78 12.75
C LYS A 236 18.98 -18.15 11.62
N GLU A 237 19.20 -18.89 10.54
CA GLU A 237 19.92 -18.42 9.35
C GLU A 237 19.10 -17.36 8.61
N ASN A 238 17.80 -17.59 8.39
CA ASN A 238 16.93 -16.63 7.72
C ASN A 238 16.83 -15.31 8.48
N LEU A 239 16.74 -15.36 9.82
CA LEU A 239 16.78 -14.17 10.66
C LEU A 239 18.15 -13.47 10.57
N SER A 240 19.25 -14.22 10.48
CA SER A 240 20.60 -13.67 10.29
C SER A 240 20.75 -12.98 8.93
N HIS A 241 20.21 -13.57 7.86
CA HIS A 241 20.20 -12.96 6.52
C HIS A 241 19.34 -11.70 6.51
N LEU A 242 18.11 -11.78 7.01
CA LEU A 242 17.23 -10.61 7.13
C LEU A 242 17.88 -9.49 7.94
N LEU A 243 18.56 -9.84 9.04
CA LEU A 243 19.33 -8.89 9.83
C LEU A 243 20.42 -8.23 8.98
N GLY A 244 21.23 -9.02 8.26
CA GLY A 244 22.23 -8.50 7.32
C GLY A 244 21.62 -7.55 6.29
N TYR A 245 20.43 -7.86 5.77
CA TYR A 245 19.73 -7.00 4.81
C TYR A 245 19.29 -5.68 5.43
N ILE A 246 18.75 -5.72 6.65
CA ILE A 246 18.38 -4.52 7.40
C ILE A 246 19.60 -3.59 7.55
N TYR A 247 20.73 -4.14 8.02
CA TYR A 247 21.98 -3.38 8.19
C TYR A 247 22.52 -2.81 6.87
N TYR A 248 22.39 -3.55 5.77
CA TYR A 248 22.84 -3.07 4.47
C TYR A 248 21.98 -1.91 3.92
N THR A 249 20.68 -1.92 4.18
CA THR A 249 19.75 -0.86 3.71
C THR A 249 19.78 0.43 4.55
N ASP A 250 20.49 0.45 5.67
CA ASP A 250 20.70 1.63 6.50
C ASP A 250 21.81 2.53 5.90
N VAL A 251 21.43 3.66 5.30
CA VAL A 251 22.35 4.63 4.69
C VAL A 251 22.84 5.64 5.74
N PRO A 252 24.13 6.09 5.76
CA PRO A 252 24.72 6.92 6.81
C PRO A 252 23.97 8.14 7.34
N THR A 253 23.16 8.79 6.50
CA THR A 253 22.36 9.96 6.89
C THR A 253 21.07 9.58 7.63
N GLU A 254 20.58 8.35 7.44
CA GLU A 254 19.36 7.78 8.02
C GLU A 254 19.64 6.49 8.83
N ILE A 255 20.91 6.24 9.21
CA ILE A 255 21.53 4.94 9.54
C ILE A 255 20.85 4.09 10.63
N GLY A 256 19.81 4.59 11.28
CA GLY A 256 18.95 3.69 12.03
C GLY A 256 17.51 4.12 12.13
N GLU A 257 17.04 5.02 11.28
CA GLU A 257 15.60 5.27 11.19
C GLU A 257 14.88 4.04 10.62
N ARG A 258 15.41 3.44 9.55
CA ARG A 258 14.80 2.24 8.94
C ARG A 258 14.91 1.05 9.88
N ARG A 259 16.11 0.71 10.35
CA ARG A 259 16.33 -0.37 11.31
C ARG A 259 15.52 -0.22 12.59
N TYR A 260 15.53 0.96 13.22
CA TYR A 260 14.70 1.18 14.40
C TYR A 260 13.23 1.04 14.07
N SER A 261 12.75 1.67 12.99
CA SER A 261 11.34 1.60 12.60
C SER A 261 10.90 0.15 12.37
N PHE A 262 11.72 -0.65 11.70
CA PHE A 262 11.48 -2.08 11.51
C PHE A 262 11.41 -2.83 12.85
N PHE A 263 12.45 -2.74 13.69
CA PHE A 263 12.49 -3.47 14.97
C PHE A 263 11.43 -2.99 15.96
N PHE A 264 11.09 -1.70 15.95
CA PHE A 264 10.04 -1.15 16.78
C PHE A 264 8.65 -1.64 16.36
N LYS A 265 8.41 -1.80 15.04
CA LYS A 265 7.20 -2.44 14.52
C LYS A 265 7.11 -3.90 14.89
N VAL A 266 8.23 -4.64 14.87
CA VAL A 266 8.28 -6.01 15.41
C VAL A 266 7.98 -6.00 16.92
N PHE A 267 8.59 -5.10 17.67
CA PHE A 267 8.39 -4.94 19.12
C PHE A 267 6.93 -4.65 19.51
N LYS A 268 6.25 -3.79 18.73
CA LYS A 268 4.82 -3.47 18.87
C LYS A 268 3.89 -4.58 18.38
N ASN A 269 4.42 -5.72 17.89
CA ASN A 269 3.68 -6.78 17.22
C ASN A 269 2.91 -6.31 15.97
N GLU A 270 3.31 -5.19 15.36
CA GLU A 270 2.77 -4.75 14.07
C GLU A 270 3.30 -5.61 12.92
N LEU A 271 4.48 -6.23 13.07
CA LEU A 271 5.08 -7.18 12.14
C LEU A 271 5.33 -8.51 12.85
N LYS A 272 4.84 -9.62 12.29
CA LYS A 272 4.99 -10.97 12.86
C LYS A 272 6.28 -11.64 12.40
N ILE A 273 7.41 -11.00 12.69
CA ILE A 273 8.74 -11.56 12.41
C ILE A 273 9.33 -12.06 13.74
N PRO A 274 9.71 -13.34 13.84
CA PRO A 274 9.99 -14.00 15.13
C PRO A 274 11.42 -13.73 15.62
N PHE A 275 11.82 -12.45 15.70
CA PHE A 275 13.06 -12.08 16.41
C PHE A 275 12.89 -12.28 17.92
N ASP A 276 13.98 -12.65 18.59
CA ASP A 276 14.00 -12.73 20.06
C ASP A 276 13.71 -11.35 20.68
N ARG A 277 12.92 -11.32 21.76
CA ARG A 277 12.47 -10.06 22.35
C ARG A 277 13.61 -9.27 22.97
N ASN A 278 14.56 -9.94 23.63
CA ASN A 278 15.72 -9.27 24.22
C ASN A 278 16.60 -8.70 23.11
N PHE A 279 16.82 -9.47 22.04
CA PHE A 279 17.51 -8.99 20.85
C PHE A 279 16.86 -7.74 20.26
N ILE A 280 15.54 -7.75 20.03
CA ILE A 280 14.82 -6.57 19.51
C ILE A 280 15.01 -5.37 20.44
N THR A 281 14.86 -5.58 21.75
CA THR A 281 15.05 -4.52 22.75
C THR A 281 16.47 -3.97 22.71
N ASP A 282 17.49 -4.82 22.56
CA ASP A 282 18.88 -4.39 22.45
C ASP A 282 19.15 -3.58 21.19
N GLU A 283 18.59 -3.98 20.05
CA GLU A 283 18.72 -3.26 18.78
C GLU A 283 18.06 -1.87 18.83
N ILE A 284 16.86 -1.79 19.43
CA ILE A 284 16.16 -0.53 19.73
C ILE A 284 17.02 0.35 20.65
N ASN A 285 17.59 -0.23 21.72
CA ASN A 285 18.44 0.50 22.67
C ASN A 285 19.74 1.01 22.03
N LYS A 286 20.38 0.24 21.15
CA LYS A 286 21.62 0.66 20.45
C LYS A 286 21.41 1.92 19.64
N TYR A 287 20.37 1.95 18.82
CA TYR A 287 20.04 3.12 18.01
C TYR A 287 19.63 4.33 18.87
N ALA A 288 18.82 4.08 19.91
CA ALA A 288 18.46 5.10 20.86
C ALA A 288 19.73 5.71 21.48
N ASN A 289 20.67 4.90 21.96
CA ASN A 289 21.91 5.40 22.55
C ASN A 289 22.74 6.24 21.56
N GLU A 290 22.90 5.83 20.30
CA GLU A 290 23.68 6.59 19.29
C GLU A 290 23.12 7.99 19.01
N ARG A 291 21.79 8.18 19.04
CA ARG A 291 21.16 9.50 18.88
C ARG A 291 20.96 10.26 20.19
N ILE A 292 20.92 9.55 21.31
CA ILE A 292 20.62 10.09 22.64
C ILE A 292 21.89 10.34 23.44
N THR A 293 23.09 9.93 22.99
CA THR A 293 24.32 10.01 23.80
C THR A 293 24.47 11.40 24.43
N ASN A 294 24.25 12.50 23.70
CA ASN A 294 24.33 13.86 24.24
C ASN A 294 23.29 14.21 25.33
N ILE A 295 22.13 13.55 25.38
CA ILE A 295 21.05 13.77 26.35
C ILE A 295 21.11 12.74 27.50
N ILE A 296 21.42 11.47 27.22
CA ILE A 296 21.56 10.41 28.22
C ILE A 296 22.87 10.55 29.02
N THR A 297 24.00 10.98 28.44
CA THR A 297 25.26 11.12 29.19
C THR A 297 25.21 12.19 30.27
N ILE A 298 24.20 13.06 30.25
CA ILE A 298 23.99 14.07 31.31
C ILE A 298 23.26 13.45 32.52
N VAL A 299 22.56 12.31 32.37
CA VAL A 299 21.45 11.96 33.28
C VAL A 299 21.37 10.44 33.50
N GLU A 300 22.14 9.93 34.47
CA GLU A 300 21.97 8.61 35.10
C GLU A 300 20.65 8.50 35.91
N TYR A 301 19.47 8.66 35.28
CA TYR A 301 18.21 8.70 36.04
C TYR A 301 17.23 7.59 35.68
N LYS A 302 16.67 6.98 36.73
CA LYS A 302 15.64 5.93 36.71
C LYS A 302 14.23 6.47 36.42
N ASN A 303 14.05 7.79 36.30
CA ASN A 303 12.78 8.46 36.04
C ASN A 303 12.97 9.41 34.84
N PHE A 304 12.18 9.27 33.76
CA PHE A 304 12.28 10.07 32.54
C PHE A 304 11.40 11.32 32.52
N ASN A 305 10.68 11.59 33.62
CA ASN A 305 9.84 12.77 33.79
C ASN A 305 10.57 13.93 34.49
N TYR A 306 11.91 13.93 34.49
CA TYR A 306 12.68 15.04 35.04
C TYR A 306 12.71 16.23 34.07
N ILE A 307 13.02 17.39 34.61
CA ILE A 307 13.12 18.64 33.88
C ILE A 307 14.53 18.80 33.30
N VAL A 308 14.63 19.07 31.99
CA VAL A 308 15.86 19.41 31.29
C VAL A 308 16.44 20.71 31.91
N PRO A 309 17.72 20.72 32.33
CA PRO A 309 18.31 21.87 32.99
C PRO A 309 18.31 23.16 32.14
N TYR A 310 18.19 24.30 32.81
CA TYR A 310 18.07 25.64 32.20
C TYR A 310 19.23 26.01 31.25
N TYR A 311 20.43 25.50 31.51
CA TYR A 311 21.60 25.74 30.66
C TYR A 311 21.55 24.97 29.33
N ILE A 312 20.63 24.02 29.18
CA ILE A 312 20.36 23.28 27.95
C ILE A 312 19.16 23.87 27.23
N GLU A 313 18.08 24.19 27.95
CA GLU A 313 16.87 24.80 27.40
C GLU A 313 16.33 25.91 28.29
N LYS A 314 15.81 26.97 27.66
CA LYS A 314 15.38 28.18 28.37
C LYS A 314 14.17 27.94 29.27
N ASP A 315 13.31 27.00 28.90
CA ASP A 315 12.16 26.58 29.68
C ASP A 315 12.35 25.15 30.20
N PRO A 316 11.99 24.89 31.47
CA PRO A 316 12.02 23.54 32.00
C PRO A 316 11.07 22.65 31.20
N VAL A 317 11.56 21.51 30.69
CA VAL A 317 10.79 20.60 29.83
C VAL A 317 11.25 19.17 30.04
N THR A 318 10.39 18.15 29.87
CA THR A 318 10.84 16.76 29.95
C THR A 318 11.53 16.31 28.66
N PRO A 319 12.43 15.31 28.71
CA PRO A 319 13.07 14.77 27.51
C PRO A 319 12.10 14.35 26.40
N VAL A 320 10.95 13.77 26.76
CA VAL A 320 9.93 13.32 25.80
C VAL A 320 9.26 14.50 25.12
N ILE A 321 8.91 15.55 25.88
CA ILE A 321 8.29 16.77 25.34
C ILE A 321 9.29 17.51 24.46
N PHE A 322 10.56 17.59 24.88
CA PHE A 322 11.63 18.16 24.07
C PHE A 322 11.83 17.38 22.75
N ALA A 323 11.82 16.06 22.79
CA ALA A 323 11.91 15.25 21.58
C ALA A 323 10.75 15.54 20.62
N ILE A 324 9.52 15.63 21.14
CA ILE A 324 8.32 15.95 20.34
C ILE A 324 8.40 17.36 19.77
N SER A 325 8.91 18.33 20.53
CA SER A 325 9.03 19.72 20.09
C SER A 325 10.00 19.91 18.93
N LYS A 326 11.00 19.04 18.82
CA LYS A 326 11.93 18.97 17.69
C LYS A 326 11.48 17.98 16.60
N ASN A 327 10.24 17.48 16.65
CA ASN A 327 9.69 16.43 15.78
C ASN A 327 10.58 15.16 15.71
N LYS A 328 11.31 14.87 16.78
CA LYS A 328 12.13 13.66 16.91
C LYS A 328 11.27 12.52 17.48
N PHE A 329 10.24 12.14 16.74
CA PHE A 329 9.25 11.15 17.17
C PHE A 329 9.87 9.79 17.52
N PHE A 330 10.92 9.37 16.80
CA PHE A 330 11.68 8.17 17.15
C PHE A 330 12.28 8.21 18.55
N LEU A 331 12.76 9.37 18.99
CA LEU A 331 13.27 9.56 20.34
C LEU A 331 12.12 9.59 21.35
N ALA A 332 11.03 10.27 21.02
CA ALA A 332 9.85 10.31 21.88
C ALA A 332 9.28 8.90 22.12
N ASP A 333 9.19 8.06 21.07
CA ASP A 333 8.75 6.67 21.14
C ASP A 333 9.59 5.86 22.15
N TYR A 334 10.91 6.00 22.06
CA TYR A 334 11.84 5.32 22.97
C TYR A 334 11.68 5.78 24.42
N LEU A 335 11.59 7.09 24.64
CA LEU A 335 11.42 7.67 25.99
C LEU A 335 10.10 7.21 26.61
N ILE A 336 9.00 7.23 25.85
CA ILE A 336 7.69 6.74 26.29
C ILE A 336 7.76 5.25 26.62
N TYR A 337 8.42 4.45 25.78
CA TYR A 337 8.65 3.04 26.04
C TYR A 337 9.42 2.79 27.35
N LYS A 338 10.40 3.64 27.67
CA LYS A 338 11.13 3.59 28.94
C LYS A 338 10.35 4.15 30.14
N GLY A 339 9.11 4.58 29.94
CA GLY A 339 8.19 5.03 30.99
C GLY A 339 8.03 6.54 31.09
N ALA A 340 8.54 7.33 30.13
CA ALA A 340 8.26 8.76 30.08
C ALA A 340 6.77 9.01 29.89
N ASP A 341 6.24 9.99 30.60
CA ASP A 341 4.86 10.41 30.49
C ASP A 341 4.75 11.59 29.52
N ILE A 342 4.08 11.34 28.38
CA ILE A 342 3.84 12.36 27.37
C ILE A 342 2.90 13.48 27.86
N ASN A 343 2.05 13.17 28.86
CA ASN A 343 1.11 14.11 29.46
C ASN A 343 1.63 14.67 30.80
N PHE A 344 2.96 14.66 31.00
CA PHE A 344 3.55 15.16 32.24
C PHE A 344 3.31 16.67 32.39
N ASN A 345 2.76 17.07 33.54
CA ASN A 345 2.63 18.47 33.92
C ASN A 345 3.92 18.97 34.55
N PHE A 346 4.47 20.06 34.02
CA PHE A 346 5.68 20.70 34.56
C PHE A 346 5.45 22.19 34.74
N SER A 347 6.21 22.81 35.64
CA SER A 347 6.13 24.26 35.88
C SER A 347 7.23 24.98 35.11
N ASP A 348 6.94 26.11 34.45
CA ASP A 348 7.98 26.97 33.89
C ASP A 348 8.79 27.70 34.97
N ILE A 349 9.78 28.48 34.53
CA ILE A 349 10.61 29.34 35.39
C ILE A 349 9.80 30.36 36.21
N ASN A 350 8.53 30.62 35.83
CA ASN A 350 7.62 31.53 36.51
C ASN A 350 6.59 30.77 37.38
N ASN A 351 6.78 29.46 37.59
CA ASN A 351 5.84 28.56 38.28
C ASN A 351 4.46 28.46 37.60
N GLN A 352 4.34 28.77 36.31
CA GLN A 352 3.12 28.48 35.56
C GLN A 352 3.11 27.01 35.14
N PHE A 353 2.01 26.32 35.39
CA PHE A 353 1.81 24.96 34.90
C PHE A 353 1.77 24.98 33.37
N ASN A 354 2.67 24.23 32.74
CA ASN A 354 2.73 24.01 31.31
C ASN A 354 2.48 22.53 31.02
N THR A 355 1.68 22.33 29.99
CA THR A 355 1.42 21.04 29.38
C THR A 355 2.28 20.93 28.12
N ILE A 356 2.32 19.74 27.50
CA ILE A 356 2.97 19.57 26.21
C ILE A 356 2.44 20.57 25.17
N LEU A 357 1.14 20.82 25.14
CA LEU A 357 0.56 21.76 24.17
C LEU A 357 0.91 23.21 24.47
N ASP A 358 0.86 23.62 25.75
CA ASP A 358 1.22 24.98 26.15
C ASP A 358 2.68 25.28 25.80
N TYR A 359 3.58 24.34 26.08
CA TYR A 359 4.99 24.47 25.74
C TYR A 359 5.21 24.59 24.23
N LEU A 360 4.60 23.70 23.44
CA LEU A 360 4.71 23.72 21.98
C LEU A 360 4.15 25.03 21.40
N TYR A 361 3.05 25.53 21.95
CA TYR A 361 2.44 26.79 21.49
C TYR A 361 3.30 27.99 21.83
N ASN A 362 3.73 28.11 23.09
CA ASN A 362 4.56 29.24 23.56
C ASN A 362 5.92 29.32 22.85
N ASN A 363 6.46 28.16 22.42
CA ASN A 363 7.70 28.07 21.66
C ASN A 363 7.52 28.09 20.13
N ASN A 364 6.31 28.37 19.61
CA ASN A 364 5.99 28.36 18.17
C ASN A 364 6.33 27.04 17.46
N GLN A 365 6.21 25.92 18.17
CA GLN A 365 6.52 24.57 17.68
C GLN A 365 5.25 23.73 17.45
N LEU A 366 4.09 24.14 17.94
CA LEU A 366 2.83 23.41 17.77
C LEU A 366 2.41 23.31 16.29
N ASN A 367 2.23 22.09 15.78
CA ASN A 367 1.89 21.82 14.39
C ASN A 367 1.07 20.52 14.22
N ASN A 368 0.51 20.29 13.04
CA ASN A 368 -0.32 19.10 12.79
C ASN A 368 0.45 17.78 12.98
N THR A 369 1.75 17.77 12.69
CA THR A 369 2.58 16.56 12.81
C THR A 369 2.77 16.15 14.27
N ASN A 370 3.12 17.09 15.16
CA ASN A 370 3.30 16.75 16.57
C ASN A 370 1.98 16.51 17.30
N ILE A 371 0.89 17.22 16.98
CA ILE A 371 -0.42 16.89 17.54
C ILE A 371 -0.85 15.49 17.16
N LYS A 372 -0.78 15.12 15.87
CA LYS A 372 -1.14 13.77 15.42
C LYS A 372 -0.35 12.70 16.17
N TYR A 373 0.95 12.90 16.33
CA TYR A 373 1.80 11.99 17.12
C TYR A 373 1.36 11.91 18.59
N ILE A 374 1.08 13.05 19.24
CA ILE A 374 0.62 13.09 20.64
C ILE A 374 -0.70 12.32 20.79
N THR A 375 -1.67 12.57 19.90
CA THR A 375 -2.96 11.86 19.85
C THR A 375 -2.76 10.34 19.74
N GLU A 376 -1.95 9.89 18.78
CA GLU A 376 -1.65 8.47 18.58
C GLU A 376 -1.04 7.82 19.83
N MET A 377 -0.07 8.49 20.47
CA MET A 377 0.60 7.96 21.67
C MET A 377 -0.33 7.90 22.88
N LEU A 378 -1.21 8.89 23.07
CA LEU A 378 -2.19 8.89 24.14
C LEU A 378 -3.23 7.77 23.97
N HIS A 379 -3.64 7.45 22.73
CA HIS A 379 -4.56 6.32 22.48
C HIS A 379 -3.89 4.94 22.60
N LEU A 380 -2.58 4.82 22.36
CA LEU A 380 -1.85 3.54 22.43
C LEU A 380 -1.58 3.06 23.87
N LYS A 381 -1.44 3.98 24.83
CA LYS A 381 -1.50 3.62 26.26
C LYS A 381 -2.94 3.19 26.55
N LYS A 382 -3.22 1.89 26.59
CA LYS A 382 -4.52 1.25 26.93
C LYS A 382 -5.09 1.58 28.34
N GLY A 383 -4.71 2.69 28.96
CA GLY A 383 -5.41 3.28 30.09
C GLY A 383 -6.24 4.44 29.56
N VAL A 384 -7.46 4.61 30.08
CA VAL A 384 -8.28 5.80 29.82
C VAL A 384 -7.38 7.04 29.96
N ILE A 385 -7.44 7.98 29.02
CA ILE A 385 -6.85 9.31 29.22
C ILE A 385 -7.64 9.90 30.39
N GLU A 386 -7.13 9.79 31.62
CA GLU A 386 -7.85 10.24 32.81
C GLU A 386 -7.99 11.77 32.84
N SER A 387 -7.08 12.47 32.17
CA SER A 387 -7.15 13.91 31.91
C SER A 387 -6.16 14.30 30.82
N PHE A 388 -6.56 15.18 29.91
CA PHE A 388 -5.65 15.85 28.99
C PHE A 388 -5.57 17.32 29.37
N TYR A 389 -4.38 17.77 29.77
CA TYR A 389 -4.22 19.12 30.30
C TYR A 389 -3.96 20.13 29.18
N TYR A 390 -4.64 21.27 29.24
CA TYR A 390 -4.39 22.44 28.39
C TYR A 390 -4.77 23.72 29.14
N SER A 391 -4.22 24.86 28.75
CA SER A 391 -4.61 26.16 29.30
C SER A 391 -5.73 26.84 28.50
N ASP A 392 -6.59 27.60 29.18
CA ASP A 392 -7.57 28.47 28.51
C ASP A 392 -6.90 29.50 27.60
N LYS A 393 -5.69 29.94 27.96
CA LYS A 393 -4.88 30.87 27.17
C LYS A 393 -4.49 30.27 25.82
N LEU A 394 -4.07 29.00 25.80
CA LEU A 394 -3.79 28.26 24.57
C LEU A 394 -5.02 28.20 23.68
N MET A 395 -6.16 27.74 24.21
CA MET A 395 -7.38 27.56 23.41
C MET A 395 -7.84 28.88 22.81
N LYS A 396 -7.91 29.96 23.61
CA LYS A 396 -8.24 31.30 23.10
C LYS A 396 -7.25 31.79 22.05
N GLY A 397 -5.95 31.56 22.28
CA GLY A 397 -4.90 31.92 21.34
C GLY A 397 -5.03 31.20 19.99
N LEU A 398 -5.33 29.90 20.00
CA LEU A 398 -5.54 29.12 18.77
C LEU A 398 -6.78 29.59 17.99
N ILE A 399 -7.88 29.89 18.70
CA ILE A 399 -9.12 30.40 18.10
C ILE A 399 -8.89 31.76 17.43
N GLN A 400 -8.23 32.68 18.15
CA GLN A 400 -7.91 34.03 17.66
C GLN A 400 -6.97 34.02 16.45
N ASN A 401 -6.09 33.02 16.37
CA ASN A 401 -5.13 32.87 15.27
C ASN A 401 -5.61 31.90 14.17
N TYR A 402 -6.90 31.54 14.14
CA TYR A 402 -7.53 30.71 13.10
C TYR A 402 -6.82 29.36 12.88
N LYS A 403 -6.31 28.73 13.94
CA LYS A 403 -5.61 27.44 13.89
C LYS A 403 -6.60 26.27 13.93
N ASN A 404 -7.56 26.25 13.01
CA ASN A 404 -8.71 25.35 13.05
C ASN A 404 -8.34 23.86 12.93
N ASP A 405 -7.40 23.51 12.04
CA ASP A 405 -6.94 22.12 11.89
C ASP A 405 -6.30 21.56 13.18
N ILE A 406 -5.53 22.41 13.88
CA ILE A 406 -4.89 22.08 15.16
C ILE A 406 -5.97 21.93 16.25
N LEU A 407 -6.94 22.84 16.30
CA LEU A 407 -8.06 22.77 17.24
C LEU A 407 -8.90 21.52 17.04
N GLU A 408 -9.21 21.18 15.78
CA GLU A 408 -9.96 19.97 15.46
C GLU A 408 -9.25 18.71 15.97
N ALA A 409 -7.95 18.62 15.75
CA ALA A 409 -7.15 17.50 16.24
C ALA A 409 -7.02 17.47 17.77
N ILE A 410 -7.03 18.63 18.45
CA ILE A 410 -7.10 18.69 19.92
C ILE A 410 -8.46 18.17 20.42
N PHE A 411 -9.57 18.57 19.77
CA PHE A 411 -10.91 18.13 20.16
C PHE A 411 -11.10 16.62 20.07
N ASP A 412 -10.38 15.94 19.18
CA ASP A 412 -10.39 14.47 19.10
C ASP A 412 -9.79 13.79 20.33
N ILE A 413 -8.92 14.48 21.07
CA ILE A 413 -8.27 13.97 22.29
C ILE A 413 -9.12 14.27 23.54
N LEU A 414 -9.89 15.36 23.52
CA LEU A 414 -10.62 15.83 24.70
C LEU A 414 -11.71 14.86 25.15
N LEU A 415 -11.81 14.71 26.48
CA LEU A 415 -12.95 14.06 27.10
C LEU A 415 -14.20 14.95 26.95
N PRO A 416 -15.41 14.36 26.86
CA PRO A 416 -16.65 15.14 26.72
C PRO A 416 -16.83 16.21 27.79
N GLU A 417 -16.39 15.96 29.04
CA GLU A 417 -16.54 16.90 30.15
C GLU A 417 -15.59 18.10 30.05
N GLN A 418 -14.55 18.01 29.21
CA GLN A 418 -13.59 19.09 28.98
C GLN A 418 -14.02 20.03 27.84
N PHE A 419 -15.08 19.70 27.10
CA PHE A 419 -15.54 20.54 26.00
C PHE A 419 -16.20 21.83 26.54
N ASN A 420 -15.52 22.96 26.35
CA ASN A 420 -15.93 24.25 26.91
C ASN A 420 -16.78 25.07 25.92
N ASP A 421 -18.02 25.35 26.31
CA ASP A 421 -19.00 26.02 25.47
C ASP A 421 -18.66 27.49 25.17
N GLU A 422 -17.83 28.15 26.00
CA GLU A 422 -17.36 29.52 25.76
C GLU A 422 -16.50 29.64 24.47
N TRP A 423 -16.06 28.52 23.89
CA TRP A 423 -15.39 28.51 22.59
C TRP A 423 -16.30 28.95 21.45
N TYR A 424 -17.61 28.69 21.52
CA TYR A 424 -18.57 29.25 20.55
C TYR A 424 -18.57 30.77 20.60
N LYS A 425 -18.68 31.34 21.81
CA LYS A 425 -18.62 32.79 22.03
C LYS A 425 -17.33 33.40 21.49
N THR A 426 -16.20 32.78 21.82
CA THR A 426 -14.89 33.27 21.39
C THR A 426 -14.77 33.25 19.86
N SER A 427 -15.23 32.16 19.22
CA SER A 427 -15.23 32.00 17.75
C SER A 427 -16.12 33.03 17.06
N LEU A 428 -17.29 33.34 17.64
CA LEU A 428 -18.21 34.36 17.15
C LEU A 428 -17.58 35.76 17.24
N ILE A 429 -16.99 36.12 18.38
CA ILE A 429 -16.35 37.43 18.59
C ILE A 429 -15.23 37.68 17.57
N VAL A 430 -14.43 36.66 17.26
CA VAL A 430 -13.35 36.80 16.26
C VAL A 430 -13.83 36.52 14.83
N ASN A 431 -15.10 36.20 14.62
CA ASN A 431 -15.68 35.86 13.33
C ASN A 431 -14.99 34.67 12.62
N ASN A 432 -14.58 33.66 13.39
CA ASN A 432 -14.05 32.39 12.88
C ASN A 432 -15.18 31.40 12.61
N LEU A 433 -15.88 31.60 11.49
CA LEU A 433 -17.10 30.86 11.15
C LEU A 433 -16.85 29.37 10.88
N SER A 434 -15.71 29.01 10.27
CA SER A 434 -15.39 27.61 9.98
C SER A 434 -15.17 26.78 11.24
N LEU A 435 -14.68 27.40 12.34
CA LEU A 435 -14.54 26.72 13.62
C LEU A 435 -15.88 26.41 14.28
N ILE A 436 -16.93 27.17 13.98
CA ILE A 436 -18.27 26.95 14.57
C ILE A 436 -18.81 25.56 14.19
N ASP A 437 -18.71 25.19 12.92
CA ASP A 437 -19.14 23.87 12.44
C ASP A 437 -18.27 22.75 13.03
N ILE A 438 -16.95 22.97 13.16
CA ILE A 438 -16.04 22.01 13.81
C ILE A 438 -16.44 21.80 15.27
N LEU A 439 -16.65 22.88 16.03
CA LEU A 439 -17.09 22.80 17.43
C LEU A 439 -18.41 22.04 17.55
N TYR A 440 -19.40 22.37 16.72
CA TYR A 440 -20.71 21.71 16.72
C TYR A 440 -20.64 20.21 16.44
N ASN A 441 -19.78 19.81 15.50
CA ASN A 441 -19.60 18.42 15.12
C ASN A 441 -18.81 17.62 16.15
N LYS A 442 -17.83 18.24 16.84
CA LYS A 442 -16.99 17.57 17.84
C LYS A 442 -17.61 17.58 19.24
N ASP A 443 -18.59 18.45 19.50
CA ASP A 443 -19.35 18.43 20.74
C ASP A 443 -20.21 17.15 20.83
N LYS A 444 -19.91 16.34 21.85
CA LYS A 444 -20.56 15.03 22.10
C LYS A 444 -21.84 15.15 22.94
N LYS A 445 -22.27 16.36 23.32
CA LYS A 445 -23.55 16.59 24.00
C LYS A 445 -24.74 16.24 23.10
N ASN A 446 -25.89 16.04 23.73
CA ASN A 446 -27.15 15.79 23.02
C ASN A 446 -27.47 16.93 22.03
N GLU A 447 -28.02 16.61 20.86
CA GLU A 447 -28.30 17.56 19.79
C GLU A 447 -29.13 18.78 20.23
N ILE A 448 -30.14 18.57 21.08
CA ILE A 448 -30.99 19.65 21.60
C ILE A 448 -30.17 20.60 22.49
N VAL A 449 -29.29 20.04 23.30
CA VAL A 449 -28.43 20.80 24.23
C VAL A 449 -27.42 21.64 23.45
N LYS A 450 -26.82 21.09 22.39
CA LYS A 450 -25.87 21.81 21.53
C LYS A 450 -26.53 23.00 20.84
N ILE A 451 -27.72 22.80 20.29
CA ILE A 451 -28.49 23.86 19.62
C ILE A 451 -28.85 24.96 20.60
N ASP A 452 -29.34 24.63 21.80
CA ASP A 452 -29.70 25.61 22.82
C ASP A 452 -28.49 26.44 23.27
N ILE A 453 -27.37 25.78 23.58
CA ILE A 453 -26.12 26.44 23.95
C ILE A 453 -25.65 27.39 22.83
N PHE A 454 -25.60 26.90 21.59
CA PHE A 454 -25.15 27.69 20.46
C PHE A 454 -26.04 28.91 20.20
N LEU A 455 -27.37 28.73 20.24
CA LEU A 455 -28.34 29.82 20.10
C LEU A 455 -28.19 30.85 21.21
N ASN A 456 -28.01 30.41 22.46
CA ASN A 456 -27.79 31.31 23.60
C ASN A 456 -26.56 32.19 23.37
N TYR A 457 -25.43 31.62 22.91
CA TYR A 457 -24.26 32.42 22.58
C TYR A 457 -24.48 33.34 21.38
N LEU A 458 -25.09 32.85 20.31
CA LEU A 458 -25.35 33.62 19.09
C LEU A 458 -26.24 34.84 19.36
N CYS A 459 -27.32 34.67 20.13
CA CYS A 459 -28.21 35.75 20.54
C CYS A 459 -27.52 36.80 21.43
N ASN A 460 -26.60 36.36 22.29
CA ASN A 460 -25.87 37.24 23.21
C ASN A 460 -24.83 38.15 22.53
N VAL A 461 -24.46 37.89 21.27
CA VAL A 461 -23.47 38.72 20.56
C VAL A 461 -24.06 40.08 20.12
N ASN A 462 -25.40 40.23 20.07
CA ASN A 462 -26.10 41.47 19.70
C ASN A 462 -25.60 42.13 18.39
N ASP A 463 -25.14 41.33 17.41
CA ASP A 463 -24.71 41.78 16.08
C ASP A 463 -25.51 41.06 14.99
N ILE A 464 -26.48 41.78 14.41
CA ILE A 464 -27.40 41.26 13.40
C ILE A 464 -26.66 40.81 12.13
N TYR A 465 -25.59 41.51 11.74
CA TYR A 465 -24.83 41.16 10.54
C TYR A 465 -24.03 39.87 10.74
N LEU A 466 -23.42 39.70 11.92
CA LEU A 466 -22.72 38.46 12.27
C LEU A 466 -23.70 37.28 12.35
N ILE A 467 -24.87 37.47 12.98
CA ILE A 467 -25.92 36.44 13.04
C ILE A 467 -26.35 36.00 11.64
N GLN A 468 -26.58 36.95 10.73
CA GLN A 468 -26.91 36.64 9.34
C GLN A 468 -25.79 35.84 8.67
N ARG A 469 -24.53 36.26 8.82
CA ARG A 469 -23.39 35.55 8.25
C ARG A 469 -23.25 34.14 8.77
N VAL A 470 -23.50 33.90 10.05
CA VAL A 470 -23.51 32.54 10.64
C VAL A 470 -24.58 31.69 9.96
N PHE A 471 -25.81 32.20 9.82
CA PHE A 471 -26.91 31.46 9.17
C PHE A 471 -26.67 31.15 7.69
N GLU A 472 -25.92 31.99 6.99
CA GLU A 472 -25.64 31.83 5.56
C GLU A 472 -24.40 30.96 5.30
N ASN A 473 -23.38 31.04 6.15
CA ASN A 473 -22.04 30.53 5.86
C ASN A 473 -21.59 29.36 6.75
N THR A 474 -22.43 28.90 7.69
CA THR A 474 -22.16 27.70 8.50
C THR A 474 -23.25 26.65 8.28
N GLU A 475 -22.89 25.37 8.35
CA GLU A 475 -23.85 24.28 8.21
C GLU A 475 -24.83 24.22 9.39
N VAL A 476 -24.34 24.43 10.62
CA VAL A 476 -25.21 24.53 11.80
C VAL A 476 -26.18 25.71 11.70
N GLY A 477 -25.72 26.84 11.16
CA GLY A 477 -26.58 28.00 10.90
C GLY A 477 -27.73 27.64 9.95
N LYS A 478 -27.41 27.03 8.80
CA LYS A 478 -28.43 26.60 7.83
C LYS A 478 -29.42 25.60 8.45
N LEU A 479 -28.93 24.65 9.25
CA LEU A 479 -29.77 23.68 9.97
C LEU A 479 -30.77 24.37 10.89
N ILE A 480 -30.30 25.28 11.74
CA ILE A 480 -31.15 26.02 12.68
C ILE A 480 -32.15 26.91 11.95
N LYS A 481 -31.74 27.57 10.86
CA LYS A 481 -32.64 28.37 10.02
C LYS A 481 -33.78 27.53 9.47
N ASN A 482 -33.50 26.30 9.01
CA ASN A 482 -34.51 25.38 8.51
C ASN A 482 -35.46 24.90 9.61
N LEU A 483 -34.95 24.62 10.80
CA LEU A 483 -35.76 24.24 11.97
C LEU A 483 -36.72 25.38 12.36
N LEU A 484 -36.22 26.62 12.45
CA LEU A 484 -37.04 27.79 12.78
C LEU A 484 -38.14 28.05 11.75
N ASN A 485 -37.83 27.91 10.46
CA ASN A 485 -38.83 28.02 9.39
C ASN A 485 -39.91 26.93 9.51
N SER A 486 -39.50 25.69 9.78
CA SER A 486 -40.42 24.57 9.94
C SER A 486 -41.33 24.73 11.17
N MET A 487 -40.81 25.29 12.28
CA MET A 487 -41.60 25.61 13.46
C MET A 487 -42.60 26.75 13.21
N LYS A 488 -42.19 27.77 12.44
CA LYS A 488 -43.08 28.88 12.05
C LYS A 488 -44.23 28.38 11.18
N ASP A 489 -43.96 27.47 10.26
CA ASP A 489 -44.99 26.85 9.42
C ASP A 489 -45.94 25.94 10.22
N TYR A 490 -45.47 25.34 11.32
CA TYR A 490 -46.29 24.56 12.23
C TYR A 490 -47.18 25.43 13.13
N LEU A 491 -46.68 26.56 13.63
CA LEU A 491 -47.43 27.51 14.46
C LEU A 491 -48.47 28.33 13.68
N ASN A 492 -48.31 28.43 12.36
CA ASN A 492 -49.25 29.10 11.46
C ASN A 492 -50.31 28.15 10.86
N LYS A 493 -50.32 26.87 11.26
CA LYS A 493 -51.40 25.90 11.02
C LYS A 493 -52.23 25.73 12.29
#